data_AF-A0A816EHJ1-F1
#
_entry.id   AF-A0A816EHJ1-F1
#
_cell.length_a   1.000
_cell.length_b   1.000
_cell.length_c   1.000
_cell.angle_alpha   90.00
_cell.angle_beta   90.00
_cell.angle_gamma   90.00
#
_symmetry.space_group_name_H-M   'P 1'
#
loop_
_entity.id
_entity.type
_entity.pdbx_description
1 polymer ?
#
loop_
_entity_poly.entity_id
_entity_poly.type
_entity_poly.pdbx_seq_one_letter_code
_entity_poly.pdbx_strand_id
1 'polypeptide(L)' 'MTLVLRMNQTLTTLYLNSNGVDHTGAYYLSIGLRENTTLTKLDLRQNRIGDEGARHMADSLPVQHVPFNMILVRNSWI' A
#
# COMPACT_ATOMS: atom_id res chain seq x y z
N MET A 1 -11.95 2.11 -6.37
CA MET A 1 -11.14 1.32 -5.43
C MET A 1 -10.70 2.12 -4.20
N THR A 2 -10.27 3.39 -4.35
CA THR A 2 -9.66 4.18 -3.26
C THR A 2 -10.58 4.55 -2.09
N LEU A 3 -11.88 4.72 -2.34
CA LEU A 3 -12.88 5.06 -1.31
C LEU A 3 -12.97 4.01 -0.19
N VAL A 4 -12.76 2.73 -0.52
CA VAL A 4 -12.87 1.63 0.44
C VAL A 4 -11.79 1.74 1.50
N LEU A 5 -10.55 2.00 1.09
CA LEU A 5 -9.45 2.19 2.05
C LEU A 5 -9.61 3.47 2.84
N ARG A 6 -9.94 4.59 2.19
CA ARG A 6 -10.13 5.88 2.87
C ARG A 6 -11.20 5.81 3.99
N MET A 7 -12.35 5.23 3.68
CA MET A 7 -13.51 5.23 4.58
C MET A 7 -13.45 4.10 5.61
N ASN A 8 -12.62 3.09 5.40
CA ASN A 8 -12.50 1.98 6.34
C ASN A 8 -11.57 2.38 7.50
N GLN A 9 -12.19 2.61 8.66
CA GLN A 9 -11.55 3.02 9.91
C GLN A 9 -11.45 1.88 10.93
N THR A 10 -11.57 0.62 10.49
CA THR A 10 -11.50 -0.56 11.37
C THR A 10 -10.48 -1.59 10.89
N LEU A 11 -10.17 -1.61 9.60
CA LEU A 11 -9.26 -2.56 8.99
C LEU A 11 -7.81 -2.24 9.36
N THR A 12 -7.19 -3.11 10.13
CA THR A 12 -5.79 -2.96 10.55
C THR A 12 -4.80 -3.71 9.66
N THR A 13 -5.25 -4.74 8.94
CA THR A 13 -4.41 -5.60 8.09
C THR A 13 -5.09 -5.89 6.76
N LEU A 14 -4.35 -5.73 5.66
CA LEU A 14 -4.80 -6.05 4.31
C LEU A 14 -3.78 -6.92 3.57
N TYR A 15 -4.21 -8.09 3.11
CA TYR A 15 -3.41 -9.00 2.28
C TYR A 15 -3.83 -8.86 0.82
N LEU A 16 -2.90 -8.41 -0.03
CA LEU A 16 -3.08 -8.30 -1.47
C LEU A 16 -1.99 -9.06 -2.25
N ASN A 17 -1.29 -10.00 -1.61
CA ASN A 17 -0.24 -10.76 -2.25
C ASN A 17 -0.77 -11.59 -3.44
N SER A 18 0.03 -11.69 -4.52
CA SER A 18 -0.28 -12.48 -5.72
C SER A 18 -1.59 -12.11 -6.43
N ASN A 19 -2.05 -10.87 -6.33
CA ASN A 19 -3.32 -10.40 -6.95
C ASN A 19 -3.12 -9.65 -8.27
N GLY A 20 -1.92 -9.65 -8.83
CA GLY A 20 -1.64 -8.94 -10.08
C GLY A 20 -1.73 -7.42 -9.96
N VAL A 21 -1.51 -6.87 -8.76
CA VAL A 21 -1.43 -5.41 -8.56
C VAL A 21 -0.25 -4.89 -9.37
N ASP A 22 -0.51 -3.98 -10.29
CA ASP A 22 0.51 -3.30 -11.10
C ASP A 22 0.83 -1.90 -10.55
N HIS A 23 1.66 -1.14 -11.25
CA HIS A 23 2.00 0.23 -10.86
C HIS A 23 0.75 1.14 -10.76
N THR A 24 -0.25 0.92 -11.62
CA THR A 24 -1.51 1.67 -11.60
C THR A 24 -2.34 1.32 -10.37
N GLY A 25 -2.44 0.03 -10.02
CA GLY A 25 -3.06 -0.43 -8.79
C GLY A 25 -2.38 0.14 -7.55
N ALA A 26 -1.04 0.15 -7.53
CA ALA A 26 -0.25 0.75 -6.46
C ALA A 26 -0.46 2.27 -6.32
N TYR A 27 -0.61 3.00 -7.42
CA TYR A 27 -0.96 4.43 -7.42
C TYR A 27 -2.31 4.68 -6.72
N TYR A 28 -3.34 3.90 -7.05
CA TYR A 28 -4.64 4.06 -6.39
C TYR A 28 -4.60 3.62 -4.91
N LEU A 29 -3.87 2.57 -4.58
CA LEU A 29 -3.66 2.16 -3.20
C LEU A 29 -2.99 3.29 -2.40
N SER A 30 -1.94 3.92 -2.93
CA SER A 30 -1.22 4.99 -2.23
C SER A 30 -2.12 6.20 -1.93
N ILE A 31 -3.02 6.58 -2.85
CA ILE A 31 -4.01 7.63 -2.61
C ILE A 31 -4.94 7.27 -1.45
N GLY A 32 -5.47 6.04 -1.43
CA GLY A 32 -6.36 5.60 -0.35
C GLY A 32 -5.65 5.50 1.01
N LEU A 33 -4.37 5.11 1.00
CA LEU A 33 -3.55 4.96 2.21
C LEU A 33 -3.13 6.29 2.85
N ARG A 34 -3.07 7.39 2.08
CA ARG A 34 -2.75 8.72 2.62
C ARG A 34 -3.76 9.21 3.65
N GLU A 35 -5.01 8.80 3.52
CA GLU A 35 -6.10 9.21 4.40
C GLU A 35 -6.54 8.11 5.39
N ASN A 36 -6.03 6.89 5.23
CA ASN A 36 -6.31 5.80 6.16
C ASN A 36 -5.32 5.85 7.34
N THR A 37 -5.87 5.95 8.56
CA THR A 37 -5.10 6.04 9.81
C THR A 37 -5.15 4.76 10.65
N THR A 38 -5.85 3.74 10.19
CA THR A 38 -6.14 2.50 10.96
C THR A 38 -5.45 1.27 10.42
N LEU A 39 -5.19 1.22 9.12
CA LEU A 39 -4.39 0.19 8.51
C LEU A 39 -2.97 0.31 9.06
N THR A 40 -2.40 -0.80 9.50
CA THR A 40 -1.03 -0.89 10.04
C THR A 40 -0.17 -1.90 9.29
N LYS A 41 -0.82 -2.79 8.52
CA LYS A 41 -0.18 -3.85 7.76
C LYS A 41 -0.80 -3.97 6.37
N LEU A 42 0.06 -3.92 5.36
CA LEU A 42 -0.29 -4.18 3.97
C LEU A 42 0.73 -5.14 3.35
N ASP A 43 0.26 -6.26 2.83
CA ASP A 43 1.08 -7.23 2.11
C ASP A 43 0.80 -7.15 0.61
N LEU A 44 1.85 -6.80 -0.14
CA LEU A 44 1.80 -6.65 -1.59
C LEU A 44 2.79 -7.57 -2.30
N ARG A 45 3.31 -8.59 -1.64
CA ARG A 45 4.29 -9.53 -2.22
C ARG A 45 3.74 -10.22 -3.47
N GLN A 46 4.64 -10.61 -4.37
CA GLN A 46 4.29 -11.36 -5.60
C GLN A 46 3.31 -10.61 -6.53
N ASN A 47 3.32 -9.28 -6.50
CA ASN A 47 2.62 -8.41 -7.45
C ASN A 47 3.58 -7.79 -8.46
N ARG A 48 3.03 -7.11 -9.48
CA ARG A 48 3.78 -6.50 -10.60
C ARG A 48 3.89 -4.97 -10.44
N ILE A 49 4.19 -4.52 -9.22
CA ILE A 49 4.12 -3.11 -8.82
C ILE A 49 5.15 -2.26 -9.57
N GLY A 50 6.35 -2.79 -9.80
CA GLY A 50 7.46 -2.07 -10.45
C GLY A 50 7.96 -0.85 -9.66
N ASP A 51 8.98 -0.19 -10.18
CA ASP A 51 9.65 0.95 -9.50
C ASP A 51 8.74 2.17 -9.38
N GLU A 52 7.87 2.40 -10.36
CA GLU A 52 6.90 3.49 -10.36
C GLU A 52 5.85 3.31 -9.25
N GLY A 53 5.26 2.11 -9.16
CA GLY A 53 4.32 1.79 -8.09
C GLY A 53 4.97 1.84 -6.71
N ALA A 54 6.23 1.39 -6.60
CA ALA A 54 7.04 1.50 -5.40
C ALA A 54 7.22 2.96 -4.96
N ARG A 55 7.50 3.88 -5.89
CA ARG A 55 7.60 5.32 -5.61
C ARG A 55 6.28 5.90 -5.10
N HIS A 56 5.17 5.55 -5.73
CA HIS A 56 3.84 5.97 -5.27
C HIS A 56 3.55 5.51 -3.84
N MET A 57 3.90 4.26 -3.50
CA MET A 57 3.72 3.73 -2.15
C MET A 57 4.63 4.45 -1.14
N ALA A 58 5.89 4.73 -1.50
CA ALA A 58 6.82 5.48 -0.66
C ALA A 58 6.27 6.89 -0.33
N ASP A 59 5.69 7.57 -1.31
CA ASP A 59 5.09 8.90 -1.14
C ASP A 59 3.82 8.91 -0.26
N SER A 60 3.21 7.76 0.03
CA SER A 60 2.03 7.67 0.90
C SER A 60 2.38 7.48 2.39
N LEU A 61 3.62 7.06 2.70
CA LEU A 61 4.08 6.76 4.05
C LEU A 61 4.35 7.96 4.97
N PRO A 62 4.80 9.15 4.50
CA PRO A 62 5.11 10.26 5.41
C PRO A 62 3.91 10.80 6.19
N VAL A 63 2.69 10.38 5.83
CA VAL A 63 1.43 10.87 6.41
C VAL A 63 0.90 9.96 7.52
N GLN A 64 1.39 8.73 7.65
CA GLN A 64 0.89 7.81 8.66
C GLN A 64 1.67 7.97 9.98
N HIS A 65 1.04 8.64 10.96
CA HIS A 65 1.58 8.90 12.31
C HIS A 65 1.69 7.65 13.22
N VAL A 66 1.56 6.45 12.67
CA VAL A 66 1.63 5.16 13.38
C VAL A 66 2.75 4.32 12.76
N PRO A 67 3.42 3.43 13.53
CA PRO A 67 4.43 2.52 13.00
C PRO A 67 3.77 1.56 11.99
N PHE A 68 3.69 2.00 10.74
CA PHE A 68 3.12 1.23 9.64
C PHE A 68 4.15 0.23 9.17
N ASN A 69 3.97 -1.03 9.55
CA ASN A 69 4.87 -2.11 9.17
C ASN A 69 4.42 -2.62 7.80
N MET A 70 4.83 -1.90 6.76
CA MET A 70 4.56 -2.34 5.39
C MET A 70 5.54 -3.45 5.02
N ILE A 71 5.02 -4.66 4.85
CA ILE A 71 5.79 -5.76 4.25
C ILE A 71 5.78 -5.51 2.73
N LEU A 72 6.54 -4.49 2.30
CA LEU A 72 6.87 -4.33 0.88
C LEU A 72 7.90 -5.38 0.52
N VAL A 73 7.41 -6.36 -0.25
CA VAL A 73 8.11 -6.98 -1.38
C VAL A 73 9.64 -6.93 -1.27
N ARG A 74 10.21 -7.95 -0.62
CA ARG A 74 11.58 -8.37 -0.94
C ARG A 74 11.56 -8.85 -2.39
N ASN A 75 11.88 -7.96 -3.33
CA ASN A 75 12.56 -8.24 -4.59
C ASN A 75 12.93 -6.89 -5.24
N SER A 76 14.17 -6.48 -4.99
CA SER A 76 14.94 -5.50 -5.75
C SER A 76 14.67 -4.00 -5.53
N TRP A 77 14.91 -3.50 -4.32
CA TRP A 77 15.25 -2.09 -4.12
C TRP A 77 16.77 -1.92 -4.26
N ILE A 78 17.28 -2.06 -5.49
CA ILE A 78 18.55 -1.54 -6.07
C ILE A 78 18.42 -1.76 -7.58
#